data_AF-A0A8T4QGD4-F1
#
_entry.id   AF-A0A8T4QGD4-F1
#
_cell.length_a   1.000
_cell.length_b   1.000
_cell.length_c   1.000
_cell.angle_alpha   90.00
_cell.angle_beta   90.00
_cell.angle_gamma   90.00
#
_symmetry.space_group_name_H-M   'P 1'
#
loop_
_entity.id
_entity.type
_entity.pdbx_description
1 polymer ?
#
loop_
_entity_poly.entity_id
_entity_poly.type
_entity_poly.pdbx_seq_one_letter_code
_entity_poly.pdbx_strand_id
1 'polypeptide(L)'
;MTGVEIWLFIAQASSIITFVIGLFAFGSLIKASLHLDEGGYKSMFIALSGTILLIVIGVASMALYHLSESFDKLAELGEIVELGWYTFTFAGLCYSMYASYRVINYLKKFSRFNVKNSKKIKSL
;
A
#
# COMPACT_ATOMS: atom_id res chain seq x y z
N MET A 1 16.56 -27.97 -14.22
CA MET A 1 15.51 -26.97 -14.07
C MET A 1 15.01 -26.56 -15.43
N THR A 2 13.73 -26.74 -15.69
CA THR A 2 13.09 -26.18 -16.89
C THR A 2 12.99 -24.65 -16.77
N GLY A 3 12.78 -23.94 -17.88
CA GLY A 3 12.61 -22.48 -17.85
C GLY A 3 11.46 -22.00 -16.95
N VAL A 4 10.41 -22.83 -16.80
CA VAL A 4 9.24 -22.54 -15.97
C VAL A 4 9.56 -22.53 -14.47
N GLU A 5 10.37 -23.49 -14.00
CA GLU A 5 10.80 -23.57 -12.59
C GLU A 5 11.61 -22.33 -12.15
N ILE A 6 12.42 -21.77 -13.05
CA ILE A 6 13.20 -20.56 -12.78
C ILE A 6 12.27 -19.36 -12.59
N TRP A 7 11.24 -19.22 -13.42
CA TRP A 7 10.27 -18.14 -13.29
C TRP A 7 9.47 -18.21 -11.99
N LEU A 8 9.04 -19.40 -11.58
CA LEU A 8 8.35 -19.62 -10.30
C LEU A 8 9.24 -19.26 -9.11
N PHE A 9 10.50 -19.68 -9.14
CA PHE A 9 11.45 -19.34 -8.08
C PHE A 9 11.69 -17.83 -7.97
N ILE A 10 11.85 -17.13 -9.10
CA ILE A 10 12.02 -15.67 -9.14
C ILE A 10 10.76 -14.98 -8.59
N ALA A 11 9.56 -15.42 -8.99
CA ALA A 11 8.31 -14.86 -8.52
C ALA A 11 8.16 -15.02 -6.99
N GLN A 12 8.45 -16.22 -6.47
CA GLN A 12 8.41 -16.50 -5.05
C GLN A 12 9.42 -15.64 -4.28
N ALA A 13 10.68 -15.59 -4.71
CA ALA A 13 11.71 -14.76 -4.07
C ALA A 13 11.34 -13.26 -4.08
N SER A 14 10.82 -12.77 -5.22
CA SER A 14 10.39 -11.38 -5.37
C SER A 14 9.21 -11.04 -4.45
N SER A 15 8.25 -11.96 -4.29
CA SER A 15 7.10 -11.79 -3.40
C SER A 15 7.54 -11.69 -1.93
N ILE A 16 8.47 -12.54 -1.49
CA ILE A 16 8.99 -12.54 -0.11
C ILE A 16 9.76 -11.24 0.17
N ILE A 17 10.64 -10.84 -0.75
CA ILE A 17 11.40 -9.58 -0.63
C ILE A 17 10.44 -8.38 -0.57
N THR A 18 9.43 -8.36 -1.45
CA THR A 18 8.42 -7.29 -1.49
C THR A 18 7.61 -7.24 -0.19
N PHE A 19 7.23 -8.39 0.36
CA PHE A 19 6.54 -8.46 1.64
C PHE A 19 7.38 -7.88 2.78
N VAL A 20 8.65 -8.30 2.90
CA VAL A 20 9.56 -7.80 3.94
C VAL A 20 9.79 -6.30 3.82
N ILE A 21 10.12 -5.81 2.62
CA ILE A 21 10.32 -4.37 2.37
C ILE A 21 9.03 -3.60 2.65
N GLY A 22 7.88 -4.14 2.26
CA GLY A 22 6.57 -3.55 2.50
C GLY A 22 6.24 -3.40 3.99
N LEU A 23 6.56 -4.40 4.82
CA LEU A 23 6.43 -4.30 6.28
C LEU A 23 7.34 -3.21 6.87
N PHE A 24 8.60 -3.12 6.42
CA PHE A 24 9.51 -2.05 6.84
C PHE A 24 9.02 -0.66 6.43
N ALA A 25 8.51 -0.52 5.21
CA ALA A 25 7.93 0.73 4.72
C ALA A 25 6.67 1.12 5.53
N PHE A 26 5.79 0.16 5.80
CA PHE A 26 4.60 0.37 6.61
C PHE A 26 4.94 0.79 8.05
N GLY A 27 5.88 0.10 8.70
CA GLY A 27 6.35 0.45 10.05
C GLY A 27 6.98 1.85 10.09
N SER A 28 7.77 2.19 9.07
CA SER A 28 8.38 3.52 8.93
C SER A 28 7.32 4.62 8.76
N LEU A 29 6.25 4.35 8.00
CA LEU A 29 5.13 5.26 7.82
C LEU A 29 4.31 5.45 9.10
N ILE A 30 4.07 4.38 9.86
CA ILE A 30 3.44 4.50 11.19
C ILE A 30 4.31 5.39 12.08
N LYS A 31 5.61 5.11 12.16
CA LYS A 31 6.53 5.89 12.98
C LYS A 31 6.57 7.35 12.53
N ALA A 32 6.60 7.63 11.23
CA ALA A 32 6.50 8.98 10.69
C ALA A 32 5.17 9.65 11.07
N SER A 33 4.05 8.93 10.98
CA SER A 33 2.72 9.47 11.30
C SER A 33 2.54 9.85 12.77
N LEU A 34 3.27 9.20 13.69
CA LEU A 34 3.26 9.54 15.11
C LEU A 34 3.97 10.86 15.41
N HIS A 35 4.90 11.29 14.56
CA HIS A 35 5.67 12.53 14.72
C HIS A 35 5.09 13.70 13.90
N LEU A 36 3.98 13.48 13.18
CA LEU A 36 3.28 14.54 12.47
C LEU A 36 2.31 15.25 13.40
N ASP A 37 2.35 16.59 13.39
CA ASP A 37 1.41 17.43 14.10
C ASP A 37 -0.05 17.08 13.74
N GLU A 38 -0.93 17.19 14.74
CA GLU A 38 -2.34 16.85 14.58
C GLU A 38 -3.00 17.78 13.55
N GLY A 39 -3.45 17.20 12.45
CA GLY A 39 -4.02 17.96 11.35
C GLY A 39 -4.25 17.13 10.09
N GLY A 40 -4.47 17.80 8.96
CA GLY A 40 -4.75 17.14 7.69
C GLY A 40 -3.64 16.19 7.23
N TYR A 41 -2.36 16.52 7.51
CA TYR A 41 -1.18 15.71 7.19
C TYR A 41 -1.21 14.33 7.85
N LYS A 42 -1.56 14.25 9.14
CA LYS A 42 -1.70 12.98 9.87
C LYS A 42 -2.77 12.08 9.23
N SER A 43 -3.92 12.64 8.85
CA SER A 43 -4.98 11.85 8.18
C SER A 43 -4.57 11.36 6.78
N MET A 44 -3.74 12.12 6.06
CA MET A 44 -3.25 11.74 4.74
C MET A 44 -2.21 10.64 4.84
N PHE A 45 -1.29 10.74 5.79
CA PHE A 45 -0.32 9.69 6.07
C PHE A 45 -1.02 8.39 6.49
N ILE A 46 -2.03 8.46 7.36
CA ILE A 46 -2.83 7.27 7.73
C ILE A 46 -3.51 6.65 6.50
N ALA A 47 -4.10 7.48 5.62
CA ALA A 47 -4.71 6.99 4.38
C ALA A 47 -3.68 6.32 3.46
N LEU A 48 -2.48 6.88 3.31
CA LEU A 48 -1.41 6.27 2.49
C LEU A 48 -0.87 4.98 3.12
N SER A 49 -0.70 4.94 4.44
CA SER A 49 -0.29 3.73 5.17
C SER A 49 -1.28 2.59 4.97
N GLY A 50 -2.59 2.88 4.97
CA GLY A 50 -3.62 1.87 4.71
C GLY A 50 -3.53 1.27 3.30
N THR A 51 -3.18 2.07 2.28
CA THR A 51 -2.94 1.56 0.92
C THR A 51 -1.78 0.59 0.89
N ILE A 52 -0.68 0.94 1.54
CA ILE A 52 0.51 0.09 1.61
C ILE A 52 0.20 -1.20 2.36
N LEU A 53 -0.57 -1.14 3.45
CA LEU A 53 -0.99 -2.34 4.18
C LEU A 53 -1.79 -3.30 3.29
N LEU A 54 -2.75 -2.81 2.51
CA LEU A 54 -3.54 -3.64 1.61
C LEU A 54 -2.67 -4.31 0.53
N ILE A 55 -1.72 -3.57 -0.04
CA ILE A 55 -0.77 -4.12 -1.01
C ILE A 55 0.10 -5.20 -0.35
N VAL A 56 0.60 -4.97 0.87
CA VAL A 56 1.43 -5.94 1.61
C VAL A 56 0.65 -7.22 1.91
N ILE A 57 -0.61 -7.11 2.33
CA ILE A 57 -1.48 -8.29 2.57
C ILE A 57 -1.74 -9.04 1.27
N GLY A 58 -1.97 -8.32 0.16
CA GLY A 58 -2.04 -8.93 -1.16
C GLY A 58 -0.77 -9.72 -1.48
N VAL A 59 0.40 -9.07 -1.45
CA VAL A 59 1.67 -9.71 -1.80
C VAL A 59 1.97 -10.91 -0.89
N ALA A 60 1.62 -10.82 0.40
CA ALA A 60 1.72 -11.93 1.34
C ALA A 60 0.84 -13.12 0.90
N SER A 61 -0.37 -12.84 0.41
CA SER A 61 -1.25 -13.87 -0.15
C SER A 61 -0.57 -14.53 -1.36
N MET A 62 -0.02 -13.77 -2.30
CA MET A 62 0.69 -14.35 -3.45
C MET A 62 1.90 -15.22 -3.03
N ALA A 63 2.64 -14.79 -2.00
CA ALA A 63 3.75 -15.59 -1.45
C ALA A 63 3.26 -16.92 -0.86
N LEU A 64 2.13 -16.90 -0.14
CA LEU A 64 1.49 -18.10 0.39
C LEU A 64 0.92 -19.00 -0.71
N TYR A 65 0.41 -18.43 -1.80
CA TYR A 65 -0.10 -19.19 -2.95
C TYR A 65 1.01 -20.06 -3.55
N HIS A 66 2.14 -19.45 -3.90
CA HIS A 66 3.30 -20.20 -4.45
C HIS A 66 3.87 -21.22 -3.46
N LEU A 67 3.78 -20.95 -2.16
CA LEU A 67 4.17 -21.91 -1.13
C LEU A 67 3.17 -23.07 -1.04
N SER A 68 1.87 -22.82 -1.21
CA SER A 68 0.85 -23.87 -1.20
C SER A 68 0.89 -24.73 -2.46
N GLU A 69 1.22 -24.14 -3.62
CA GLU A 69 1.38 -24.84 -4.90
C GLU A 69 2.55 -25.85 -4.86
N SER A 70 3.56 -25.60 -4.03
CA SER A 70 4.67 -26.54 -3.81
C SER A 70 4.31 -27.71 -2.90
N PHE A 71 3.13 -27.70 -2.27
CA PHE A 71 2.61 -28.80 -1.47
C PHE A 71 1.29 -29.29 -2.09
N ASP A 72 1.34 -30.32 -2.96
CA ASP A 72 0.21 -30.92 -3.70
C ASP A 72 -1.07 -31.24 -2.88
N LYS A 73 -1.00 -31.24 -1.55
CA LYS A 73 -2.13 -31.51 -0.64
C LYS A 73 -2.96 -30.26 -0.26
N LEU A 74 -2.66 -29.09 -0.81
CA LEU A 74 -3.24 -27.81 -0.39
C LEU A 74 -4.02 -27.06 -1.49
N ALA A 75 -4.59 -27.77 -2.47
CA ALA A 75 -5.33 -27.17 -3.58
C ALA A 75 -6.43 -26.19 -3.13
N GLU A 76 -7.25 -26.54 -2.12
CA GLU A 76 -8.29 -25.64 -1.58
C GLU A 76 -7.71 -24.37 -0.94
N LEU A 77 -6.55 -24.47 -0.28
CA LEU A 77 -5.88 -23.29 0.30
C LEU A 77 -5.35 -22.39 -0.81
N GLY A 78 -4.82 -22.95 -1.90
CA GLY A 78 -4.35 -22.22 -3.07
C GLY A 78 -5.45 -21.31 -3.65
N GLU A 79 -6.64 -21.85 -3.88
CA GLU A 79 -7.78 -21.07 -4.41
C GLU A 79 -8.20 -19.92 -3.49
N ILE A 80 -8.27 -20.17 -2.16
CA ILE A 80 -8.62 -19.14 -1.17
C ILE A 80 -7.58 -18.01 -1.17
N VAL A 81 -6.30 -18.38 -1.24
CA VAL A 81 -5.19 -17.43 -1.17
C VAL A 81 -5.07 -16.62 -2.47
N GLU A 82 -5.33 -17.24 -3.62
CA GLU A 82 -5.41 -16.56 -4.92
C GLU A 82 -6.58 -15.55 -4.96
N LEU A 83 -7.76 -15.95 -4.48
CA LEU A 83 -8.89 -15.04 -4.33
C LEU A 83 -8.55 -13.87 -3.39
N GLY A 84 -7.83 -14.16 -2.31
CA GLY A 84 -7.28 -13.16 -1.39
C GLY A 84 -6.39 -12.15 -2.12
N TRP A 85 -5.43 -12.63 -2.92
CA TRP A 85 -4.55 -11.78 -3.72
C TRP A 85 -5.33 -10.80 -4.60
N TYR A 86 -6.29 -11.31 -5.38
CA TYR A 86 -7.10 -10.46 -6.26
C TYR A 86 -7.92 -9.43 -5.47
N THR A 87 -8.55 -9.88 -4.39
CA THR A 87 -9.42 -9.02 -3.56
C THR A 87 -8.63 -7.89 -2.89
N PHE A 88 -7.50 -8.21 -2.25
CA PHE A 88 -6.67 -7.22 -1.57
C PHE A 88 -5.98 -6.26 -2.54
N THR A 89 -5.55 -6.75 -3.70
CA THR A 89 -4.95 -5.90 -4.74
C THR A 89 -5.99 -4.93 -5.30
N PHE A 90 -7.20 -5.41 -5.61
CA PHE A 90 -8.29 -4.57 -6.09
C PHE A 90 -8.70 -3.53 -5.05
N ALA A 91 -8.91 -3.95 -3.80
CA ALA A 91 -9.22 -3.05 -2.69
C ALA A 91 -8.10 -2.00 -2.48
N GLY A 92 -6.83 -2.42 -2.58
CA GLY A 92 -5.67 -1.54 -2.53
C GLY A 92 -5.67 -0.48 -3.63
N LEU A 93 -6.01 -0.86 -4.87
CA LEU A 93 -6.16 0.08 -5.97
C LEU A 93 -7.29 1.09 -5.72
N CYS A 94 -8.49 0.64 -5.35
CA CYS A 94 -9.61 1.52 -5.02
C CYS A 94 -9.24 2.49 -3.88
N TYR A 95 -8.60 1.98 -2.83
CA TYR A 95 -8.18 2.78 -1.69
C TYR A 95 -7.07 3.76 -2.04
N SER A 96 -6.16 3.41 -2.96
CA SER A 96 -5.14 4.31 -3.49
C SER A 96 -5.75 5.51 -4.23
N MET A 97 -6.84 5.30 -4.98
CA MET A 97 -7.57 6.38 -5.66
C MET A 97 -8.22 7.31 -4.63
N TYR A 98 -8.84 6.74 -3.59
CA TYR A 98 -9.40 7.50 -2.47
C TYR A 98 -8.33 8.30 -1.71
N ALA A 99 -7.20 7.69 -1.38
CA ALA A 99 -6.08 8.34 -0.71
C ALA A 99 -5.52 9.49 -1.57
N SER A 100 -5.32 9.26 -2.87
CA SER A 100 -4.91 10.27 -3.85
C SER A 100 -5.89 11.45 -3.89
N TYR A 101 -7.20 11.18 -3.91
CA TYR A 101 -8.24 12.21 -3.88
C TYR A 101 -8.19 13.05 -2.59
N ARG A 102 -8.00 12.42 -1.43
CA ARG A 102 -7.78 13.10 -0.14
C ARG A 102 -6.54 13.99 -0.18
N VAL A 103 -5.46 13.49 -0.80
CA VAL A 103 -4.21 14.24 -0.97
C VAL A 103 -4.44 15.52 -1.78
N ILE A 104 -5.08 15.39 -2.95
CA ILE A 104 -5.40 16.52 -3.83
C ILE A 104 -6.28 17.56 -3.12
N ASN A 105 -7.30 17.12 -2.39
CA ASN A 105 -8.21 18.02 -1.70
C ASN A 105 -7.53 18.83 -0.59
N TYR A 106 -6.60 18.22 0.13
CA TYR A 106 -5.81 18.94 1.12
C TYR A 106 -4.89 19.96 0.46
N LEU A 107 -4.17 19.58 -0.60
CA LEU A 107 -3.29 20.49 -1.34
C LEU A 107 -4.05 21.71 -1.88
N LYS A 108 -5.28 21.50 -2.40
CA LYS A 108 -6.18 22.57 -2.82
C LYS A 108 -6.58 23.50 -1.67
N LYS A 109 -6.86 22.97 -0.47
CA LYS A 109 -7.17 23.78 0.71
C LYS A 109 -5.95 24.60 1.17
N PHE A 110 -4.77 23.99 1.21
CA PHE A 110 -3.53 24.65 1.59
C PHE A 110 -3.15 25.79 0.63
N SER A 111 -3.24 25.54 -0.68
CA SER A 111 -3.05 26.55 -1.73
C SER A 111 -3.95 27.78 -1.53
N ARG A 112 -5.24 27.57 -1.26
CA ARG A 112 -6.19 28.67 -1.03
C ARG A 112 -5.88 29.48 0.23
N PHE A 113 -5.43 28.84 1.31
CA PHE A 113 -5.00 29.54 2.52
C PHE A 113 -3.79 30.43 2.25
N ASN A 114 -2.80 29.92 1.52
CA ASN A 114 -1.57 30.66 1.25
C ASN A 114 -1.82 31.89 0.35
N VAL A 115 -2.68 31.75 -0.67
CA VAL A 115 -3.08 32.87 -1.54
C VAL A 115 -3.86 33.95 -0.78
N LYS A 116 -4.74 33.55 0.16
CA LYS A 116 -5.54 34.49 0.94
C LYS A 116 -4.69 35.28 1.94
N ASN A 117 -3.69 34.66 2.57
CA ASN A 117 -2.74 35.35 3.43
C ASN A 117 -1.82 36.30 2.66
N SER A 118 -1.32 35.88 1.48
CA SER A 118 -0.51 36.75 0.61
C SER A 118 -1.24 38.02 0.19
N LYS A 119 -2.53 37.94 -0.15
CA LYS A 119 -3.35 39.12 -0.47
C LYS A 119 -3.58 40.04 0.73
N LYS A 120 -3.73 39.48 1.93
CA LYS A 120 -3.95 40.25 3.16
C LYS A 120 -2.71 41.04 3.60
N ILE A 121 -1.52 40.50 3.33
CA ILE A 121 -0.24 41.18 3.61
C ILE A 121 0.03 42.29 2.59
N LYS A 122 -0.39 42.13 1.32
CA LYS A 122 -0.25 43.19 0.31
C LYS A 122 -1.24 44.35 0.44
N SER A 123 -2.29 44.20 1.24
CA SER A 123 -3.29 45.24 1.50
C SER A 123 -3.05 46.04 2.78
N LEU A 124 -1.97 45.72 3.51
CA LEU A 124 -1.44 46.46 4.65
C LEU A 124 -0.22 47.26 4.19
#